data_AF-A0AAU8NJ86-F1
#
_entry.id   AF-A0AAU8NJ86-F1
#
_cell.length_a   1.000
_cell.length_b   1.000
_cell.length_c   1.000
_cell.angle_alpha   90.00
_cell.angle_beta   90.00
_cell.angle_gamma   90.00
#
_symmetry.space_group_name_H-M   'P 1'
#
loop_
_entity.id
_entity.type
_entity.pdbx_description
1 polymer ?
#
loop_
_entity_poly.entity_id
_entity_poly.type
_entity_poly.pdbx_seq_one_letter_code
_entity_poly.pdbx_strand_id
1 'polypeptide(L)'
;MLSAYWRYFLYVTEHKLNVLIECWHEGLYVQGLLHDLSKFAPEEFFPYAVKFYSGHKNEVTEQRWKNAWLHHQNHNKHHWEYWIVNRNTKEALPMPQKYIIEMVCDWRSFTRKWGRRVKDSNLAERMMNSEDVILHPKTRESLEQLLTRKANRDDSR
;
A
#
# COMPACT_ATOMS: atom_id res chain seq x y z
N MET A 1 -6.33 -12.53 -23.23
CA MET A 1 -5.16 -11.79 -22.70
C MET A 1 -5.44 -10.29 -22.56
N LEU A 2 -5.96 -9.59 -23.58
CA LEU A 2 -6.32 -8.16 -23.46
C LEU A 2 -7.27 -7.83 -22.28
N SER A 3 -8.22 -8.73 -21.98
CA SER A 3 -9.13 -8.54 -20.84
C SER A 3 -8.42 -8.53 -19.48
N ALA A 4 -7.31 -9.24 -19.32
CA ALA A 4 -6.59 -9.29 -18.04
C ALA A 4 -5.86 -7.97 -17.77
N TYR A 5 -5.17 -7.45 -18.79
CA TYR A 5 -4.46 -6.17 -18.72
C TYR A 5 -5.41 -5.00 -18.50
N TRP A 6 -6.56 -4.99 -19.20
CA TRP A 6 -7.56 -3.96 -19.00
C TRP A 6 -8.17 -3.98 -17.60
N ARG A 7 -8.53 -5.18 -17.09
CA ARG A 7 -9.04 -5.33 -15.71
C ARG A 7 -8.02 -4.88 -14.66
N TYR A 8 -6.75 -5.20 -14.86
CA TYR A 8 -5.68 -4.75 -13.97
C TYR A 8 -5.48 -3.23 -14.03
N PHE A 9 -5.48 -2.65 -15.24
CA PHE A 9 -5.39 -1.20 -15.44
C PHE A 9 -6.49 -0.45 -14.69
N LEU A 10 -7.74 -0.89 -14.82
CA LEU A 10 -8.87 -0.30 -14.11
C LEU A 10 -8.70 -0.41 -12.59
N TYR A 11 -8.30 -1.59 -12.10
CA TYR A 11 -8.07 -1.82 -10.68
C TYR A 11 -6.98 -0.93 -10.10
N VAL A 12 -5.79 -0.87 -10.71
CA VAL A 12 -4.68 -0.06 -10.20
C VAL A 12 -4.99 1.43 -10.28
N THR A 13 -5.69 1.87 -11.32
CA THR A 13 -6.13 3.27 -11.45
C THR A 13 -7.15 3.63 -10.38
N GLU A 14 -8.13 2.75 -10.11
CA GLU A 14 -9.11 2.94 -9.03
C GLU A 14 -8.42 3.02 -7.67
N HIS A 15 -7.52 2.08 -7.36
CA HIS A 15 -6.79 2.08 -6.09
C HIS A 15 -5.98 3.37 -5.91
N LYS A 16 -5.20 3.75 -6.93
CA LYS A 16 -4.41 4.99 -6.91
C LYS A 16 -5.28 6.23 -6.68
N LEU A 17 -6.45 6.32 -7.30
CA LEU A 17 -7.38 7.43 -7.09
C LEU A 17 -7.96 7.43 -5.68
N ASN A 18 -8.25 6.27 -5.11
CA ASN A 18 -8.70 6.17 -3.71
C ASN A 18 -7.60 6.66 -2.75
N VAL A 19 -6.35 6.25 -2.98
CA VAL A 19 -5.20 6.72 -2.18
C VAL A 19 -5.00 8.21 -2.32
N LEU A 20 -5.13 8.76 -3.53
CA LEU A 20 -5.07 10.21 -3.76
C LEU A 20 -6.10 10.95 -2.90
N ILE A 21 -7.33 10.46 -2.81
CA ILE A 21 -8.38 11.11 -2.01
C ILE A 21 -8.04 11.05 -0.52
N GLU A 22 -7.58 9.89 -0.01
CA GLU A 22 -7.17 9.76 1.39
C GLU A 22 -5.97 10.65 1.71
N CYS A 23 -4.95 10.68 0.85
CA CYS A 23 -3.81 11.58 1.00
C CYS A 23 -4.24 13.05 0.95
N TRP A 24 -5.27 13.40 0.17
CA TRP A 24 -5.79 14.76 0.09
C TRP A 24 -6.37 15.24 1.43
N HIS A 25 -7.10 14.35 2.13
CA HIS A 25 -7.63 14.63 3.46
C HIS A 25 -6.54 14.86 4.51
N GLU A 26 -5.37 14.25 4.33
CA GLU A 26 -4.21 14.39 5.21
C GLU A 26 -3.20 15.47 4.75
N GLY A 27 -3.49 16.19 3.66
CA GLY A 27 -2.62 17.24 3.11
C GLY A 27 -1.40 16.75 2.31
N LEU A 28 -1.34 15.45 1.99
CA LEU A 28 -0.25 14.82 1.24
C LEU A 28 -0.50 14.77 -0.28
N TYR A 29 -0.69 15.92 -0.90
CA TYR A 29 -1.07 16.02 -2.32
C TYR A 29 -0.04 15.38 -3.26
N VAL A 30 1.25 15.66 -3.04
CA VAL A 30 2.33 15.13 -3.89
C VAL A 30 2.45 13.62 -3.74
N GLN A 31 2.34 13.09 -2.52
CA GLN A 31 2.41 11.64 -2.28
C GLN A 31 1.23 10.94 -2.96
N GLY A 32 0.00 11.43 -2.79
CA GLY A 32 -1.16 10.84 -3.47
C GLY A 32 -1.02 10.84 -5.01
N LEU A 33 -0.49 11.91 -5.59
CA LEU A 33 -0.26 12.00 -7.04
C LEU A 33 0.85 11.06 -7.52
N LEU A 34 1.90 10.83 -6.72
CA LEU A 34 3.03 9.97 -7.08
C LEU A 34 2.90 8.52 -6.60
N HIS A 35 1.91 8.23 -5.74
CA HIS A 35 1.70 6.92 -5.15
C HIS A 35 1.65 5.81 -6.22
N ASP A 36 2.49 4.79 -6.07
CA ASP A 36 2.48 3.58 -6.89
C ASP A 36 2.59 3.79 -8.40
N LEU A 37 3.27 4.86 -8.86
CA LEU A 37 3.53 5.04 -10.30
C LEU A 37 4.34 3.88 -10.89
N SER A 38 5.16 3.18 -10.09
CA SER A 38 5.91 2.00 -10.54
C SER A 38 5.00 0.86 -11.03
N LYS A 39 3.74 0.78 -10.57
CA LYS A 39 2.76 -0.23 -11.01
C LYS A 39 2.41 -0.15 -12.49
N PHE A 40 2.62 1.01 -13.12
CA PHE A 40 2.37 1.24 -14.53
C PHE A 40 3.60 0.91 -15.39
N ALA A 41 4.76 0.67 -14.79
CA ALA A 41 5.94 0.23 -15.51
C ALA A 41 5.78 -1.23 -16.00
N PRO A 42 6.30 -1.61 -17.18
CA PRO A 42 6.17 -2.97 -17.73
C PRO A 42 6.59 -4.09 -16.77
N GLU A 43 7.62 -3.87 -15.97
CA GLU A 43 8.16 -4.83 -15.00
C GLU A 43 7.21 -5.18 -13.86
N GLU A 44 6.30 -4.27 -13.49
CA GLU A 44 5.25 -4.54 -12.51
C GLU A 44 3.90 -4.83 -13.17
N PHE A 45 3.53 -4.03 -14.17
CA PHE A 45 2.19 -4.05 -14.74
C PHE A 45 1.82 -5.43 -15.32
N PHE A 46 2.68 -5.99 -16.18
CA PHE A 46 2.38 -7.25 -16.84
C PHE A 46 2.36 -8.45 -15.88
N PRO A 47 3.34 -8.62 -14.97
CA PRO A 47 3.31 -9.73 -14.03
C PRO A 47 2.11 -9.69 -13.06
N TYR A 48 1.74 -8.50 -12.56
CA TYR A 48 0.56 -8.38 -11.70
C TYR A 48 -0.73 -8.69 -12.46
N ALA A 49 -0.90 -8.16 -13.68
CA ALA A 49 -2.06 -8.47 -14.50
C ALA A 49 -2.18 -9.98 -14.78
N VAL A 50 -1.07 -10.66 -15.06
CA VAL A 50 -1.04 -12.11 -15.27
C VAL A 50 -1.41 -12.86 -13.99
N LYS A 51 -0.81 -12.52 -12.85
CA LYS A 51 -1.03 -13.18 -11.56
C LYS A 51 -2.49 -13.15 -11.12
N PHE A 52 -3.13 -11.99 -11.21
CA PHE A 52 -4.45 -11.75 -10.60
C PHE A 52 -5.61 -11.84 -11.59
N TYR A 53 -5.38 -11.52 -12.87
CA TYR A 53 -6.46 -11.35 -13.85
C TYR A 53 -6.36 -12.31 -15.03
N SER A 54 -5.24 -13.02 -15.20
CA SER A 54 -5.14 -14.10 -16.18
C SER A 54 -5.47 -15.46 -15.57
N GLY A 55 -5.94 -16.39 -16.40
CA GLY A 55 -6.05 -17.81 -16.05
C GLY A 55 -4.75 -18.60 -16.24
N HIS A 56 -3.66 -17.97 -16.68
CA HIS A 56 -2.41 -18.67 -17.01
C HIS A 56 -1.43 -18.54 -15.84
N LYS A 57 -1.36 -19.58 -15.02
CA LYS A 57 -0.47 -19.65 -13.85
C LYS A 57 0.47 -20.83 -14.01
N ASN A 58 1.75 -20.52 -14.16
CA ASN A 58 2.86 -21.48 -14.15
C ASN A 58 4.03 -20.90 -13.35
N GLU A 59 5.06 -21.72 -13.13
CA GLU A 59 6.25 -21.34 -12.34
C GLU A 59 6.94 -20.07 -12.87
N VAL A 60 7.04 -19.91 -14.19
CA VAL A 60 7.65 -18.73 -14.81
C VAL A 60 6.85 -17.47 -14.51
N THR A 61 5.52 -17.51 -14.68
CA THR A 61 4.64 -16.37 -14.37
C THR A 61 4.64 -16.04 -12.89
N GLU A 62 4.75 -17.05 -12.03
CA GLU A 62 4.85 -16.88 -10.58
C GLU A 62 6.15 -16.18 -10.20
N GLN A 63 7.28 -16.60 -10.76
CA GLN A 63 8.57 -15.97 -10.51
C GLN A 63 8.61 -14.52 -11.00
N ARG A 64 8.04 -14.23 -12.18
CA ARG A 64 7.92 -12.86 -12.69
C ARG A 64 7.09 -11.99 -11.76
N TRP A 65 5.98 -12.52 -11.21
CA TRP A 65 5.18 -11.79 -10.24
C TRP A 65 5.92 -11.56 -8.93
N LYS A 66 6.65 -12.56 -8.41
CA LYS A 66 7.48 -12.38 -7.20
C LYS A 66 8.54 -11.30 -7.39
N ASN A 67 9.20 -11.26 -8.55
CA ASN A 67 10.17 -10.20 -8.87
C ASN A 67 9.49 -8.83 -8.91
N ALA A 68 8.31 -8.72 -9.54
CA ALA A 68 7.53 -7.49 -9.56
C ALA A 68 7.08 -7.04 -8.16
N TRP A 69 6.67 -7.98 -7.30
CA TRP A 69 6.31 -7.72 -5.91
C TRP A 69 7.50 -7.17 -5.12
N LEU A 70 8.66 -7.80 -5.24
CA LEU A 70 9.89 -7.33 -4.60
C LEU A 70 10.33 -5.95 -5.11
N HIS A 71 10.23 -5.70 -6.41
CA HIS A 71 10.53 -4.38 -6.97
C HIS A 71 9.62 -3.32 -6.35
N HIS A 72 8.30 -3.55 -6.37
CA HIS A 72 7.31 -2.61 -5.85
C HIS A 72 7.53 -2.23 -4.39
N GLN A 73 7.70 -3.22 -3.51
CA GLN A 73 7.87 -2.98 -2.08
C GLN A 73 9.21 -2.30 -1.75
N ASN A 74 10.26 -2.57 -2.53
CA ASN A 74 11.57 -1.94 -2.36
C ASN A 74 11.72 -0.62 -3.13
N HIS A 75 10.77 -0.25 -3.97
CA HIS A 75 10.77 1.01 -4.72
C HIS A 75 9.92 2.08 -4.03
N ASN A 76 8.75 1.72 -3.51
CA ASN A 76 7.78 2.67 -2.95
C ASN A 76 7.97 2.80 -1.43
N LYS A 77 8.37 3.99 -0.99
CA LYS A 77 8.80 4.29 0.38
C LYS A 77 7.69 4.23 1.44
N HIS A 78 6.43 4.17 1.04
CA HIS A 78 5.32 3.96 1.97
C HIS A 78 5.18 2.50 2.38
N HIS A 79 5.81 1.54 1.69
CA HIS A 79 5.92 0.17 2.21
C HIS A 79 6.93 0.12 3.34
N TRP A 80 6.55 -0.50 4.45
CA TRP A 80 7.44 -0.70 5.59
C TRP A 80 8.63 -1.60 5.22
N GLU A 81 8.45 -2.51 4.25
CA GLU A 81 9.50 -3.38 3.74
C GLU A 81 10.70 -2.62 3.17
N TYR A 82 10.48 -1.44 2.57
CA TYR A 82 11.54 -0.56 2.07
C TYR A 82 12.57 -0.21 3.16
N TRP A 83 12.13 -0.17 4.42
CA TRP A 83 12.93 0.32 5.54
C TRP A 83 13.58 -0.78 6.36
N ILE A 84 13.41 -2.05 5.98
CA ILE A 84 14.03 -3.18 6.68
C ILE A 84 15.50 -3.28 6.28
N VAL A 85 16.37 -3.26 7.28
CA VAL A 85 17.82 -3.52 7.11
C VAL A 85 18.08 -5.02 7.18
N ASN A 86 17.45 -5.71 8.14
CA ASN A 86 17.65 -7.14 8.34
C ASN A 86 16.38 -7.80 8.91
N ARG A 87 15.81 -8.74 8.15
CA ARG A 87 14.59 -9.47 8.53
C ARG A 87 14.79 -10.44 9.69
N ASN A 88 15.98 -11.05 9.80
CA ASN A 88 16.28 -12.05 10.84
C ASN A 88 16.37 -11.39 12.23
N THR A 89 16.97 -10.20 12.30
CA THR A 89 17.08 -9.42 13.54
C THR A 89 15.93 -8.45 13.75
N LYS A 90 14.95 -8.41 12.82
CA LYS A 90 13.85 -7.44 12.78
C LYS A 90 14.33 -5.97 12.85
N GLU A 91 15.48 -5.70 12.23
CA GLU A 91 16.08 -4.37 12.18
C GLU A 91 15.45 -3.55 11.04
N ALA A 92 14.91 -2.37 11.37
CA ALA A 92 14.35 -1.44 10.41
C ALA A 92 14.74 0.00 10.76
N LEU A 93 14.80 0.86 9.75
CA LEU A 93 15.05 2.30 9.91
C LEU A 93 13.77 3.06 10.27
N PRO A 94 13.87 4.21 10.98
CA PRO A 94 12.72 5.06 11.23
C PRO A 94 12.16 5.62 9.91
N MET A 95 10.85 5.49 9.73
CA MET A 95 10.16 6.01 8.55
C MET A 95 9.87 7.51 8.71
N PRO A 96 10.12 8.33 7.69
CA PRO A 96 9.62 9.71 7.66
C PRO A 96 8.10 9.78 7.76
N GLN A 97 7.58 10.74 8.53
CA GLN A 97 6.16 10.88 8.83
C GLN A 97 5.24 10.85 7.59
N LYS A 98 5.65 11.50 6.49
CA LYS A 98 4.88 11.52 5.24
C LYS A 98 4.62 10.13 4.66
N TYR A 99 5.57 9.20 4.78
CA TYR A 99 5.42 7.83 4.27
C TYR A 99 4.63 6.95 5.23
N ILE A 100 4.65 7.25 6.55
CA ILE A 100 3.76 6.61 7.52
C ILE A 100 2.30 6.96 7.22
N ILE A 101 2.02 8.25 7.00
CA ILE A 101 0.67 8.71 6.65
C ILE A 101 0.25 8.11 5.29
N GLU A 102 1.11 8.15 4.28
CA GLU A 102 0.83 7.56 2.95
C GLU A 102 0.52 6.05 3.07
N MET A 103 1.25 5.30 3.89
CA MET A 103 1.00 3.87 4.15
C MET A 103 -0.39 3.64 4.75
N VAL A 104 -0.83 4.50 5.68
CA VAL A 104 -2.18 4.39 6.26
C VAL A 104 -3.26 4.78 5.27
N CYS A 105 -3.02 5.79 4.43
CA CYS A 105 -3.91 6.14 3.31
C CYS A 105 -4.06 4.98 2.32
N ASP A 106 -2.95 4.30 2.00
CA ASP A 106 -2.92 3.10 1.16
C ASP A 106 -3.79 1.98 1.75
N TRP A 107 -3.55 1.63 3.01
CA TRP A 107 -4.32 0.58 3.70
C TRP A 107 -5.83 0.88 3.74
N ARG A 108 -6.22 2.12 4.07
CA ARG A 108 -7.64 2.51 4.10
C ARG A 108 -8.29 2.43 2.72
N SER A 109 -7.54 2.71 1.68
CA SER A 109 -8.07 2.77 0.31
C SER A 109 -8.54 1.42 -0.21
N PHE A 110 -8.05 0.30 0.32
CA PHE A 110 -8.53 -1.04 -0.04
C PHE A 110 -10.00 -1.29 0.33
N THR A 111 -10.56 -0.52 1.25
CA THR A 111 -11.97 -0.69 1.68
C THR A 111 -12.91 0.20 0.86
N ARG A 112 -12.35 1.12 0.07
CA ARG A 112 -13.08 2.03 -0.80
C ARG A 112 -13.33 1.36 -2.15
N LYS A 113 -14.58 1.42 -2.59
CA LYS A 113 -14.98 1.10 -3.96
C LYS A 113 -15.33 2.39 -4.69
N TRP A 114 -15.24 2.39 -6.02
CA TRP A 114 -15.52 3.53 -6.88
C TRP A 114 -16.77 4.32 -6.45
N GLY A 115 -16.60 5.62 -6.24
CA GLY A 115 -17.68 6.55 -5.87
C GLY A 115 -18.25 6.37 -4.46
N ARG A 116 -17.67 5.52 -3.62
CA ARG A 116 -18.11 5.31 -2.22
C ARG A 116 -17.11 5.89 -1.23
N ARG A 117 -17.56 6.12 0.00
CA ARG A 117 -16.67 6.47 1.12
C ARG A 117 -15.87 5.23 1.55
N VAL A 118 -14.68 5.47 2.11
CA VAL A 118 -13.93 4.44 2.84
C VAL A 118 -14.85 3.87 3.91
N LYS A 119 -14.91 2.55 4.00
CA LYS A 119 -15.59 1.90 5.12
C LYS A 119 -14.65 1.90 6.30
N ASP A 120 -15.21 2.12 7.49
CA ASP A 120 -14.48 1.88 8.73
C ASP A 120 -13.92 0.47 8.70
N SER A 121 -12.61 0.42 8.83
CA SER A 121 -11.85 -0.81 8.70
C SER A 121 -10.74 -0.76 9.72
N ASN A 122 -10.65 -1.85 10.46
CA ASN A 122 -9.55 -2.09 11.37
C ASN A 122 -8.29 -2.59 10.65
N LEU A 123 -8.16 -2.40 9.33
CA LEU A 123 -7.04 -2.96 8.57
C LEU A 123 -5.72 -2.34 9.01
N ALA A 124 -5.66 -1.03 9.24
CA ALA A 124 -4.43 -0.38 9.67
C ALA A 124 -3.99 -0.88 11.06
N GLU A 125 -4.94 -1.04 11.98
CA GLU A 125 -4.74 -1.58 13.32
C GLU A 125 -4.30 -3.05 13.24
N ARG A 126 -4.94 -3.86 12.39
CA ARG A 126 -4.58 -5.27 12.17
C ARG A 126 -3.19 -5.41 11.57
N MET A 127 -2.81 -4.56 10.62
CA MET A 127 -1.47 -4.56 10.03
C MET A 127 -0.43 -4.18 11.09
N MET A 128 -0.68 -3.10 11.84
CA MET A 128 0.21 -2.68 12.93
C MET A 128 0.43 -3.76 13.99
N ASN A 129 -0.61 -4.51 14.33
CA ASN A 129 -0.57 -5.58 15.33
C ASN A 129 -0.09 -6.93 14.79
N SER A 130 0.19 -7.05 13.48
CA SER A 130 0.70 -8.28 12.89
C SER A 130 2.17 -8.51 13.28
N GLU A 131 2.52 -9.74 13.65
CA GLU A 131 3.90 -10.14 13.94
C GLU A 131 4.82 -10.10 12.71
N ASP A 132 4.21 -10.16 11.52
CA ASP A 132 4.90 -10.10 10.23
C ASP A 132 5.39 -8.69 9.89
N VAL A 133 4.77 -7.66 10.48
CA VAL A 133 5.07 -6.25 10.18
C VAL A 133 6.24 -5.79 11.06
N ILE A 134 7.38 -5.59 10.41
CA ILE A 134 8.62 -5.14 11.05
C ILE A 134 8.71 -3.62 10.92
N LEU A 135 8.59 -2.92 12.03
CA LEU A 135 8.68 -1.45 12.11
C LEU A 135 9.73 -1.05 13.14
N HIS A 136 10.49 -0.01 12.84
CA HIS A 136 11.32 0.65 13.84
C HIS A 136 10.44 1.17 15.00
N PRO A 137 10.88 1.12 16.28
CA PRO A 137 10.07 1.53 17.42
C PRO A 137 9.44 2.93 17.29
N LYS A 138 10.21 3.93 16.83
CA LYS A 138 9.69 5.29 16.56
C LYS A 138 8.61 5.34 15.48
N THR A 139 8.72 4.49 14.46
CA THR A 139 7.70 4.39 13.40
C THR A 139 6.41 3.82 13.98
N ARG A 140 6.52 2.77 14.80
CA ARG A 140 5.39 2.13 15.47
C ARG A 140 4.67 3.11 16.39
N GLU A 141 5.40 3.84 17.23
CA GLU A 141 4.84 4.89 18.09
C GLU A 141 4.10 5.97 17.27
N SER A 142 4.72 6.44 16.18
CA SER A 142 4.11 7.46 15.30
C SER A 142 2.82 6.95 14.63
N LEU A 143 2.79 5.67 14.27
CA LEU A 143 1.63 5.00 13.68
C LEU A 143 0.51 4.85 14.72
N GLU A 144 0.81 4.40 15.93
CA GLU A 144 -0.15 4.28 17.04
C GLU A 144 -0.81 5.63 17.36
N GLN A 145 -0.02 6.69 17.46
CA GLN A 145 -0.51 8.05 17.69
C GLN A 145 -1.43 8.52 16.55
N LEU A 146 -1.10 8.20 15.31
CA LEU A 146 -1.90 8.56 14.13
C LEU A 146 -3.26 7.84 14.13
N LEU A 147 -3.28 6.55 14.43
CA LEU A 147 -4.51 5.77 14.48
C LEU A 147 -5.41 6.21 15.65
N THR A 148 -4.82 6.47 16.82
CA THR A 148 -5.55 6.95 18.01
C THR A 148 -6.17 8.34 17.80
N ARG A 149 -5.42 9.28 17.22
CA ARG A 149 -5.92 10.64 16.94
C ARG A 149 -7.12 10.63 16.00
N LYS A 150 -7.19 9.66 15.07
CA LYS A 150 -8.32 9.54 14.16
C LYS A 150 -9.56 8.98 14.85
N ALA A 151 -9.43 7.93 15.67
CA ALA A 151 -10.55 7.38 16.44
C ALA A 151 -11.27 8.49 17.23
N ASN A 152 -10.52 9.35 17.91
CA ASN A 152 -11.09 10.48 18.66
C ASN A 152 -11.79 11.54 17.78
N ARG A 153 -11.37 11.71 16.51
CA ARG A 153 -12.02 12.63 15.56
C ARG A 153 -13.31 12.06 14.98
N ASP A 154 -13.38 10.74 14.83
CA ASP A 154 -14.56 10.08 14.30
C ASP A 154 -15.64 9.92 15.40
N ASP A 155 -15.25 9.72 16.67
CA ASP A 155 -16.17 9.70 17.83
C ASP A 155 -16.78 11.06 18.19
N SER A 156 -16.23 12.17 17.69
CA SER A 156 -16.67 13.54 17.98
C SER A 156 -17.57 14.15 16.89
N ARG A 157 -18.03 13.35 15.92
CA ARG A 157 -18.92 13.73 14.83
C ARG A 157 -20.27 13.02 14.91
#